data_AF-A0A9E3H9D9-F1
#
_entry.id   AF-A0A9E3H9D9-F1
#
_cell.length_a   1.000
_cell.length_b   1.000
_cell.length_c   1.000
_cell.angle_alpha   90.00
_cell.angle_beta   90.00
_cell.angle_gamma   90.00
#
_symmetry.space_group_name_H-M   'P 1'
#
loop_
_entity.id
_entity.type
_entity.pdbx_description
1 polymer ?
#
loop_
_entity_poly.entity_id
_entity_poly.type
_entity_poly.pdbx_seq_one_letter_code
_entity_poly.pdbx_strand_id
1 'polypeptide(L)'
;MKIFKINLLKITIVCVILLVNLMITQPSWAGKKYTSNPDYIEVTEALDAALQEKQTQGSTPEILENISNLKFQKYILETGESCGVCRNETGKTLLVYAQKPKKSSSTYDNQLYLLPSGAETDEDLDCDGVYIPGTPATENQAAKPATAFKIVDGTRLVATNNPKTGEIEFNVPPAKVFQAGEANWFIPDTVKAALDAGITTVEIND
;
A
#
# COMPACT_ATOMS: atom_id res chain seq x y z
N MET A 1 -56.66 -6.91 38.03
CA MET A 1 -55.74 -5.76 37.77
C MET A 1 -54.26 -6.03 38.14
N LYS A 2 -53.93 -6.82 39.18
CA LYS A 2 -52.53 -7.12 39.57
C LYS A 2 -51.73 -7.94 38.53
N ILE A 3 -52.35 -8.91 37.86
CA ILE A 3 -51.68 -9.77 36.86
C ILE A 3 -51.24 -8.96 35.62
N PHE A 4 -52.06 -8.00 35.20
CA PHE A 4 -51.77 -7.13 34.05
C PHE A 4 -50.57 -6.21 34.31
N LYS A 5 -50.41 -5.71 35.54
CA LYS A 5 -49.26 -4.89 35.96
C LYS A 5 -47.93 -5.64 35.95
N ILE A 6 -47.93 -6.93 36.33
CA ILE A 6 -46.72 -7.76 36.34
C ILE A 6 -46.25 -8.05 34.92
N ASN A 7 -47.17 -8.30 33.98
CA ASN A 7 -46.82 -8.51 32.59
C ASN A 7 -46.32 -7.21 31.92
N LEU A 8 -46.93 -6.06 32.24
CA LEU A 8 -46.46 -4.77 31.75
C LEU A 8 -45.03 -4.46 32.23
N LEU A 9 -44.73 -4.70 33.52
CA LEU A 9 -43.39 -4.51 34.08
C LEU A 9 -42.35 -5.41 33.38
N LYS A 10 -42.68 -6.67 33.13
CA LYS A 10 -41.80 -7.60 32.40
C LYS A 10 -41.53 -7.15 30.97
N ILE A 11 -42.57 -6.70 30.25
CA ILE A 11 -42.42 -6.16 28.90
C ILE A 11 -41.51 -4.93 28.90
N THR A 12 -41.71 -4.01 29.86
CA THR A 12 -40.86 -2.83 30.01
C THR A 12 -39.40 -3.22 30.28
N ILE A 13 -39.15 -4.20 31.17
CA ILE A 13 -37.79 -4.68 31.45
C ILE A 13 -37.14 -5.29 30.20
N VAL A 14 -37.87 -6.11 29.45
CA VAL A 14 -37.36 -6.71 28.20
C VAL A 14 -37.05 -5.61 27.17
N CYS A 15 -37.92 -4.63 26.99
CA CYS A 15 -37.68 -3.50 26.10
C CYS A 15 -36.47 -2.67 26.52
N VAL A 16 -36.30 -2.40 27.82
CA VAL A 16 -35.13 -1.68 28.34
C VAL A 16 -33.84 -2.46 28.10
N ILE A 17 -33.83 -3.78 28.35
CA ILE A 17 -32.67 -4.63 28.06
C ILE A 17 -32.33 -4.61 26.56
N LEU A 18 -33.34 -4.65 25.69
CA LEU A 18 -33.15 -4.64 24.24
C LEU A 18 -32.60 -3.30 23.74
N LEU A 19 -33.10 -2.17 24.28
CA LEU A 19 -32.60 -0.83 23.99
C LEU A 19 -31.18 -0.60 24.51
N VAL A 20 -30.86 -1.10 25.70
CA VAL A 20 -29.50 -1.02 26.25
C VAL A 20 -28.52 -1.82 25.39
N ASN A 21 -28.90 -3.02 24.91
CA ASN A 21 -28.06 -3.78 23.98
C ASN A 21 -27.85 -3.04 22.65
N LEU A 22 -28.89 -2.40 22.09
CA LEU A 22 -28.79 -1.58 20.88
C LEU A 22 -27.89 -0.34 21.04
N MET A 23 -27.79 0.24 22.25
CA MET A 23 -26.90 1.38 22.51
C MET A 23 -25.43 0.98 22.70
N ILE A 24 -25.15 -0.28 23.08
CA ILE A 24 -23.78 -0.77 23.32
C ILE A 24 -23.19 -1.40 22.05
N THR A 25 -24.04 -1.89 21.13
CA THR A 25 -23.57 -2.36 19.82
C THR A 25 -23.29 -1.18 18.89
N GLN A 26 -22.06 -1.11 18.35
CA GLN A 26 -21.76 -0.17 17.27
C GLN A 26 -22.75 -0.38 16.11
N PRO A 27 -23.27 0.70 15.48
CA PRO A 27 -24.20 0.56 14.37
C PRO A 27 -23.52 -0.20 13.24
N SER A 28 -24.11 -1.31 12.77
CA SER A 28 -23.57 -2.11 11.66
C SER A 28 -23.56 -1.37 10.30
N TRP A 29 -24.03 -0.12 10.30
CA TRP A 29 -24.15 0.76 9.13
C TRP A 29 -22.99 1.75 8.99
N ALA A 30 -22.05 1.79 9.93
CA ALA A 30 -20.76 2.40 9.67
C ALA A 30 -19.97 1.46 8.74
N GLY A 31 -20.05 1.70 7.43
CA GLY A 31 -19.23 1.00 6.45
C GLY A 31 -17.76 1.08 6.86
N LYS A 32 -17.02 -0.02 6.73
CA LYS A 32 -15.61 -0.05 7.12
C LYS A 32 -14.84 0.94 6.23
N LYS A 33 -14.04 1.83 6.83
CA LYS A 33 -13.37 2.94 6.13
C LYS A 33 -12.54 2.50 4.91
N TYR A 34 -11.98 1.30 4.94
CA TYR A 34 -11.17 0.76 3.84
C TYR A 34 -11.98 0.39 2.59
N THR A 35 -13.30 0.21 2.66
CA THR A 35 -14.09 -0.21 1.47
C THR A 35 -14.20 0.87 0.40
N SER A 36 -13.90 2.13 0.74
CA SER A 36 -13.79 3.24 -0.20
C SER A 36 -12.35 3.51 -0.65
N ASN A 37 -11.36 2.74 -0.17
CA ASN A 37 -9.98 2.87 -0.61
C ASN A 37 -9.86 2.36 -2.07
N PRO A 38 -9.30 3.16 -3.00
CA PRO A 38 -9.06 2.73 -4.37
C PRO A 38 -8.27 1.42 -4.48
N ASP A 39 -7.25 1.23 -3.66
CA ASP A 39 -6.43 0.01 -3.64
C ASP A 39 -7.24 -1.21 -3.17
N TYR A 40 -8.15 -1.02 -2.22
CA TYR A 40 -9.04 -2.10 -1.78
C TYR A 40 -10.00 -2.56 -2.88
N ILE A 41 -10.53 -1.61 -3.66
CA ILE A 41 -11.40 -1.90 -4.80
C ILE A 41 -10.58 -2.68 -5.84
N GLU A 42 -9.43 -2.15 -6.23
CA GLU A 42 -8.55 -2.75 -7.24
C GLU A 42 -8.07 -4.16 -6.85
N VAL A 43 -7.57 -4.34 -5.63
CA VAL A 43 -7.08 -5.64 -5.13
C VAL A 43 -8.22 -6.66 -5.04
N THR A 44 -9.42 -6.23 -4.64
CA THR A 44 -10.57 -7.14 -4.59
C THR A 44 -10.98 -7.60 -5.99
N GLU A 45 -11.05 -6.68 -6.96
CA GLU A 45 -11.36 -7.02 -8.36
C GLU A 45 -10.30 -7.95 -8.97
N ALA A 46 -9.02 -7.66 -8.73
CA ALA A 46 -7.91 -8.50 -9.20
C ALA A 46 -7.94 -9.89 -8.55
N LEU A 47 -8.27 -9.99 -7.27
CA LEU A 47 -8.38 -11.26 -6.56
C LEU A 47 -9.53 -12.12 -7.12
N ASP A 48 -10.69 -11.50 -7.39
CA ASP A 48 -11.83 -12.20 -7.97
C ASP A 48 -11.51 -12.71 -9.38
N ALA A 49 -10.82 -11.89 -10.20
CA ALA A 49 -10.35 -12.30 -11.52
C ALA A 49 -9.35 -13.48 -11.44
N ALA A 50 -8.37 -13.43 -10.54
CA ALA A 50 -7.39 -14.51 -10.36
C ALA A 50 -8.05 -15.81 -9.84
N LEU A 51 -9.07 -15.71 -8.99
CA LEU A 51 -9.85 -16.86 -8.54
C LEU A 51 -10.66 -17.48 -9.68
N GLN A 52 -11.21 -16.66 -10.58
CA GLN A 52 -11.88 -17.14 -11.78
C GLN A 52 -10.89 -17.81 -12.76
N GLU A 53 -9.70 -17.23 -12.93
CA GLU A 53 -8.63 -17.82 -13.74
C GLU A 53 -8.21 -19.19 -13.21
N LYS A 54 -8.06 -19.33 -11.89
CA LYS A 54 -7.80 -20.62 -11.25
C LYS A 54 -8.87 -21.67 -11.58
N GLN A 55 -10.13 -21.27 -11.69
CA GLN A 55 -11.23 -22.18 -12.05
C GLN A 55 -11.16 -22.63 -13.52
N THR A 56 -10.71 -21.75 -14.42
CA THR A 56 -10.69 -22.03 -15.87
C THR A 56 -9.38 -22.71 -16.32
N GLN A 57 -8.24 -22.30 -15.77
CA GLN A 57 -6.90 -22.76 -16.16
C GLN A 57 -6.29 -23.76 -15.16
N GLY A 58 -6.92 -23.97 -14.01
CA GLY A 58 -6.40 -24.82 -12.95
C GLY A 58 -5.41 -24.11 -12.02
N SER A 59 -4.75 -24.88 -11.15
CA SER A 59 -3.89 -24.33 -10.09
C SER A 59 -2.41 -24.36 -10.50
N THR A 60 -2.03 -23.49 -11.44
CA THR A 60 -0.61 -23.30 -11.77
C THR A 60 0.12 -22.60 -10.62
N PRO A 61 1.44 -22.79 -10.46
CA PRO A 61 2.22 -22.09 -9.44
C PRO A 61 2.07 -20.57 -9.50
N GLU A 62 2.07 -20.00 -10.72
CA GLU A 62 1.93 -18.56 -10.96
C GLU A 62 0.56 -18.02 -10.50
N ILE A 63 -0.54 -18.70 -10.83
CA ILE A 63 -1.88 -18.31 -10.38
C ILE A 63 -1.99 -18.40 -8.86
N LEU A 64 -1.43 -19.45 -8.24
CA LEU A 64 -1.45 -19.60 -6.79
C LEU A 64 -0.63 -18.53 -6.08
N GLU A 65 0.53 -18.16 -6.62
CA GLU A 65 1.36 -17.08 -6.12
C GLU A 65 0.64 -15.72 -6.23
N ASN A 66 0.03 -15.43 -7.38
CA ASN A 66 -0.75 -14.21 -7.58
C ASN A 66 -1.90 -14.10 -6.57
N ILE A 67 -2.70 -15.18 -6.42
CA ILE A 67 -3.78 -15.22 -5.42
C ILE A 67 -3.25 -15.03 -4.00
N SER A 68 -2.10 -15.62 -3.66
CA SER A 68 -1.47 -15.46 -2.34
C SER A 68 -1.08 -14.00 -2.10
N ASN A 69 -0.44 -13.36 -3.08
CA ASN A 69 -0.02 -11.96 -3.00
C ASN A 69 -1.23 -11.02 -2.85
N LEU A 70 -2.27 -11.21 -3.67
CA LEU A 70 -3.49 -10.41 -3.61
C LEU A 70 -4.24 -10.58 -2.27
N LYS A 71 -4.28 -11.80 -1.73
CA LYS A 71 -4.85 -12.03 -0.39
C LYS A 71 -4.05 -11.35 0.71
N PHE A 72 -2.73 -11.35 0.59
CA PHE A 72 -1.86 -10.66 1.54
C PHE A 72 -2.07 -9.14 1.49
N GLN A 73 -2.13 -8.55 0.30
CA GLN A 73 -2.43 -7.12 0.12
C GLN A 73 -3.81 -6.76 0.66
N LYS A 74 -4.83 -7.57 0.36
CA LYS A 74 -6.19 -7.38 0.92
C LYS A 74 -6.18 -7.42 2.44
N TYR A 75 -5.46 -8.37 3.03
CA TYR A 75 -5.33 -8.45 4.48
C TYR A 75 -4.70 -7.19 5.07
N ILE A 76 -3.65 -6.64 4.44
CA ILE A 76 -3.03 -5.37 4.85
C ILE A 76 -4.08 -4.24 4.81
N LEU A 77 -4.81 -4.09 3.72
CA LEU A 77 -5.83 -3.04 3.57
C LEU A 77 -6.98 -3.15 4.59
N GLU A 78 -7.33 -4.37 5.01
CA GLU A 78 -8.41 -4.61 5.97
C GLU A 78 -7.99 -4.42 7.44
N THR A 79 -6.69 -4.52 7.73
CA THR A 79 -6.18 -4.61 9.12
C THR A 79 -5.09 -3.60 9.47
N GLY A 80 -4.44 -3.02 8.47
CA GLY A 80 -3.39 -2.03 8.61
C GLY A 80 -3.91 -0.63 8.89
N GLU A 81 -2.96 0.28 9.09
CA GLU A 81 -3.24 1.71 9.18
C GLU A 81 -3.73 2.25 7.83
N SER A 82 -4.29 3.46 7.82
CA SER A 82 -4.78 4.07 6.57
C SER A 82 -3.70 4.73 5.71
N CYS A 83 -2.42 4.57 6.05
CA CYS A 83 -1.28 5.08 5.30
C CYS A 83 -0.18 4.02 5.18
N GLY A 84 0.60 4.08 4.12
CA GLY A 84 1.81 3.31 3.92
C GLY A 84 3.01 3.91 4.65
N VAL A 85 3.90 3.06 5.14
CA VAL A 85 5.16 3.45 5.80
C VAL A 85 6.33 2.79 5.07
N CYS A 86 7.29 3.60 4.64
CA CYS A 86 8.54 3.14 4.05
C CYS A 86 9.70 3.42 4.99
N ARG A 87 10.44 2.37 5.36
CA ARG A 87 11.63 2.43 6.20
C ARG A 87 12.87 2.07 5.40
N ASN A 88 13.89 2.92 5.47
CA ASN A 88 15.11 2.76 4.72
C ASN A 88 16.24 2.20 5.59
N GLU A 89 16.62 0.95 5.37
CA GLU A 89 17.78 0.29 5.98
C GLU A 89 18.88 -0.03 4.95
N THR A 90 18.86 0.63 3.79
CA THR A 90 19.79 0.33 2.68
C THR A 90 21.22 0.85 2.91
N GLY A 91 21.43 1.73 3.90
CA GLY A 91 22.71 2.42 4.11
C GLY A 91 22.93 3.63 3.19
N LYS A 92 21.99 3.93 2.28
CA LYS A 92 22.03 5.07 1.34
C LYS A 92 20.71 5.83 1.38
N THR A 93 20.63 6.98 0.71
CA THR A 93 19.35 7.68 0.50
C THR A 93 18.46 6.88 -0.46
N LEU A 94 17.22 6.64 -0.05
CA LEU A 94 16.18 6.01 -0.86
C LEU A 94 15.28 7.08 -1.45
N LEU A 95 14.69 6.82 -2.61
CA LEU A 95 13.59 7.60 -3.14
C LEU A 95 12.27 6.89 -2.92
N VAL A 96 11.34 7.57 -2.28
CA VAL A 96 9.99 7.07 -2.01
C VAL A 96 8.96 7.94 -2.70
N TYR A 97 7.89 7.30 -3.17
CA TYR A 97 6.70 7.97 -3.66
C TYR A 97 5.76 8.22 -2.50
N ALA A 98 5.26 9.44 -2.40
CA ALA A 98 4.25 9.80 -1.41
C ALA A 98 3.30 10.86 -1.95
N GLN A 99 2.15 10.99 -1.30
CA GLN A 99 1.12 11.95 -1.68
C GLN A 99 1.72 13.36 -1.82
N LYS A 100 1.50 13.98 -2.98
CA LYS A 100 1.99 15.34 -3.23
C LYS A 100 1.24 16.36 -2.35
N PRO A 101 1.88 17.47 -1.94
CA PRO A 101 1.21 18.50 -1.17
C PRO A 101 0.07 19.12 -1.98
N LYS A 102 -1.00 19.58 -1.32
CA LYS A 102 -2.18 20.18 -1.98
C LYS A 102 -1.86 21.34 -2.93
N LYS A 103 -0.72 22.01 -2.73
CA LYS A 103 -0.25 23.14 -3.54
C LYS A 103 0.84 22.76 -4.56
N SER A 104 1.12 21.47 -4.74
CA SER A 104 2.09 21.00 -5.73
C SER A 104 1.63 21.32 -7.15
N SER A 105 2.55 21.82 -7.98
CA SER A 105 2.34 22.02 -9.41
C SER A 105 2.41 20.73 -10.22
N SER A 106 2.82 19.62 -9.60
CA SER A 106 2.99 18.34 -10.28
C SER A 106 1.67 17.81 -10.82
N THR A 107 1.68 17.32 -12.06
CA THR A 107 0.52 16.68 -12.69
C THR A 107 0.40 15.18 -12.37
N TYR A 108 1.43 14.60 -11.76
CA TYR A 108 1.44 13.21 -11.34
C TYR A 108 0.60 13.01 -10.07
N ASP A 109 0.20 11.77 -9.80
CA ASP A 109 -0.63 11.43 -8.63
C ASP A 109 0.14 11.58 -7.33
N ASN A 110 1.45 11.36 -7.39
CA ASN A 110 2.38 11.44 -6.27
C ASN A 110 3.68 12.13 -6.65
N GLN A 111 4.52 12.35 -5.65
CA GLN A 111 5.81 13.00 -5.80
C GLN A 111 6.92 12.16 -5.16
N LEU A 112 8.14 12.34 -5.65
CA LEU A 112 9.31 11.69 -5.12
C LEU A 112 9.91 12.49 -3.94
N TYR A 113 10.28 11.76 -2.91
CA TYR A 113 10.91 12.28 -1.70
C TYR A 113 12.17 11.51 -1.37
N LEU A 114 13.16 12.24 -0.83
CA LEU A 114 14.39 11.65 -0.33
C LEU A 114 14.14 11.12 1.08
N LEU A 115 14.36 9.82 1.27
CA LEU A 115 14.31 9.14 2.56
C LEU A 115 15.73 8.75 2.98
N PRO A 116 16.36 9.46 3.93
CA PRO A 116 17.71 9.13 4.40
C PRO A 116 17.82 7.72 4.99
N SER A 117 19.04 7.18 5.01
CA SER A 117 19.29 5.89 5.66
C SER A 117 18.94 5.93 7.15
N GLY A 118 18.26 4.90 7.63
CA GLY A 118 17.78 4.77 9.00
C GLY A 118 16.46 5.50 9.27
N ALA A 119 15.95 6.29 8.32
CA ALA A 119 14.68 7.00 8.46
C ALA A 119 13.49 6.14 8.01
N GLU A 120 12.30 6.51 8.48
CA GLU A 120 11.02 6.03 7.97
C GLU A 120 10.11 7.21 7.66
N THR A 121 9.16 7.01 6.75
CA THR A 121 8.08 7.97 6.52
C THR A 121 7.11 7.98 7.70
N ASP A 122 6.43 9.11 7.91
CA ASP A 122 5.41 9.27 8.95
C ASP A 122 4.02 9.42 8.34
N GLU A 123 3.02 9.72 9.17
CA GLU A 123 1.62 9.89 8.74
C GLU A 123 1.39 11.10 7.82
N ASP A 124 2.29 12.09 7.83
CA ASP A 124 2.22 13.25 6.96
C ASP A 124 2.82 12.95 5.57
N LEU A 125 3.64 11.89 5.47
CA LEU A 125 4.26 11.40 4.24
C LEU A 125 3.82 9.97 3.93
N ASP A 126 2.54 9.83 3.59
CA ASP A 126 1.91 8.56 3.20
C ASP A 126 2.66 7.90 2.04
N CYS A 127 3.35 6.79 2.31
CA CYS A 127 4.22 6.15 1.33
C CYS A 127 3.42 5.26 0.37
N ASP A 128 3.36 5.66 -0.90
CA ASP A 128 2.73 4.87 -1.97
C ASP A 128 3.67 3.80 -2.53
N GLY A 129 4.99 3.97 -2.35
CA GLY A 129 5.96 3.07 -2.97
C GLY A 129 7.40 3.57 -2.98
N VAL A 130 8.25 2.84 -3.71
CA VAL A 130 9.69 3.09 -3.77
C VAL A 130 10.13 3.21 -5.23
N TYR A 131 10.98 4.18 -5.54
CA TYR A 131 11.64 4.26 -6.83
C TYR A 131 12.82 3.28 -6.88
N ILE A 132 12.83 2.45 -7.92
CA ILE A 132 13.90 1.50 -8.20
C ILE A 132 14.74 2.05 -9.34
N PRO A 133 16.02 2.37 -9.08
CA PRO A 133 16.89 2.90 -10.11
C PRO A 133 17.14 1.87 -11.20
N GLY A 134 17.10 2.32 -12.46
CA GLY A 134 17.50 1.50 -13.60
C GLY A 134 19.00 1.17 -13.57
N THR A 135 19.41 0.20 -14.38
CA THR A 135 20.83 -0.12 -14.57
C THR A 135 21.24 0.16 -16.01
N PRO A 136 22.37 0.86 -16.25
CA PRO A 136 22.86 1.05 -17.61
C PRO A 136 23.24 -0.30 -18.24
N ALA A 137 23.26 -0.35 -19.57
CA ALA A 137 23.77 -1.50 -20.29
C ALA A 137 25.27 -1.70 -19.97
N THR A 138 25.68 -2.95 -19.83
CA THR A 138 27.08 -3.38 -19.78
C THR A 138 27.36 -4.30 -20.97
N GLU A 139 28.62 -4.68 -21.19
CA GLU A 139 28.99 -5.60 -22.28
C GLU A 139 28.23 -6.93 -22.24
N ASN A 140 27.78 -7.37 -21.06
CA ASN A 140 27.14 -8.67 -20.85
C ASN A 140 25.66 -8.59 -20.45
N GLN A 141 25.10 -7.39 -20.24
CA GLN A 141 23.73 -7.22 -19.74
C GLN A 141 23.07 -6.00 -20.38
N ALA A 142 21.84 -6.17 -20.86
CA ALA A 142 21.03 -5.08 -21.36
C ALA A 142 20.70 -4.09 -20.22
N ALA A 143 20.43 -2.84 -20.61
CA ALA A 143 19.95 -1.85 -19.66
C ALA A 143 18.61 -2.29 -19.06
N LYS A 144 18.41 -2.03 -17.77
CA LYS A 144 17.11 -2.13 -17.11
C LYS A 144 16.57 -0.72 -16.88
N PRO A 145 15.36 -0.39 -17.33
CA PRO A 145 14.77 0.92 -17.05
C PRO A 145 14.50 1.09 -15.56
N ALA A 146 14.40 2.35 -15.12
CA ALA A 146 13.91 2.65 -13.78
C ALA A 146 12.43 2.24 -13.65
N THR A 147 12.01 1.89 -12.44
CA THR A 147 10.63 1.47 -12.16
C THR A 147 10.13 2.04 -10.84
N ALA A 148 8.82 2.08 -10.67
CA ALA A 148 8.18 2.37 -9.39
C ALA A 148 7.61 1.08 -8.80
N PHE A 149 8.01 0.77 -7.56
CA PHE A 149 7.50 -0.33 -6.76
C PHE A 149 6.33 0.19 -5.92
N LYS A 150 5.09 -0.06 -6.34
CA LYS A 150 3.88 0.36 -5.63
C LYS A 150 3.58 -0.60 -4.48
N ILE A 151 3.16 -0.05 -3.34
CA ILE A 151 2.54 -0.77 -2.22
C ILE A 151 1.07 -0.33 -2.07
N VAL A 152 0.32 -1.03 -1.22
CA VAL A 152 -1.02 -0.62 -0.79
C VAL A 152 -0.96 0.10 0.54
N ASP A 153 -1.94 0.95 0.82
CA ASP A 153 -2.09 1.58 2.15
C ASP A 153 -2.07 0.54 3.29
N GLY A 154 -1.50 0.94 4.43
CA GLY A 154 -1.32 0.09 5.60
C GLY A 154 -0.07 -0.79 5.53
N THR A 155 0.64 -0.82 4.40
CA THR A 155 1.90 -1.56 4.25
C THR A 155 3.01 -0.90 5.05
N ARG A 156 3.76 -1.69 5.83
CA ARG A 156 5.04 -1.28 6.43
C ARG A 156 6.19 -1.90 5.64
N LEU A 157 6.65 -1.18 4.62
CA LEU A 157 7.75 -1.58 3.76
C LEU A 157 9.10 -1.28 4.44
N VAL A 158 10.00 -2.25 4.40
CA VAL A 158 11.40 -2.11 4.83
C VAL A 158 12.29 -2.38 3.63
N ALA A 159 13.03 -1.37 3.20
CA ALA A 159 14.02 -1.46 2.13
C ALA A 159 15.38 -1.79 2.73
N THR A 160 15.99 -2.88 2.28
CA THR A 160 17.33 -3.32 2.70
C THR A 160 18.23 -3.43 1.47
N ASN A 161 19.55 -3.46 1.68
CA ASN A 161 20.50 -3.67 0.58
C ASN A 161 21.07 -5.08 0.68
N ASN A 162 20.98 -5.86 -0.39
CA ASN A 162 21.62 -7.17 -0.44
C ASN A 162 23.15 -6.99 -0.48
N PRO A 163 23.91 -7.49 0.51
CA PRO A 163 25.35 -7.25 0.57
C PRO A 163 26.14 -7.97 -0.53
N LYS A 164 25.55 -8.95 -1.21
CA LYS A 164 26.18 -9.71 -2.30
C LYS A 164 25.92 -9.09 -3.66
N THR A 165 24.70 -8.63 -3.93
CA THR A 165 24.30 -8.10 -5.23
C THR A 165 24.29 -6.57 -5.29
N GLY A 166 24.17 -5.90 -4.15
CA GLY A 166 23.96 -4.45 -4.07
C GLY A 166 22.58 -4.00 -4.53
N GLU A 167 21.64 -4.94 -4.73
CA GLU A 167 20.26 -4.66 -5.09
C GLU A 167 19.42 -4.33 -3.83
N ILE A 168 18.39 -3.50 -4.03
CA ILE A 168 17.44 -3.18 -2.97
C ILE A 168 16.45 -4.35 -2.85
N GLU A 169 16.25 -4.84 -1.63
CA GLU A 169 15.30 -5.90 -1.29
C GLU A 169 14.22 -5.36 -0.35
N PHE A 170 13.00 -5.87 -0.52
CA PHE A 170 11.83 -5.49 0.26
C PHE A 170 11.28 -6.67 1.06
N ASN A 171 10.75 -6.38 2.25
CA ASN A 171 10.09 -7.38 3.12
C ASN A 171 8.69 -7.79 2.63
N VAL A 172 8.14 -7.12 1.62
CA VAL A 172 6.81 -7.33 1.07
C VAL A 172 6.87 -7.40 -0.45
N PRO A 173 6.00 -8.18 -1.12
CA PRO A 173 5.86 -8.12 -2.56
C PRO A 173 5.21 -6.79 -2.99
N PRO A 174 5.44 -6.34 -4.24
CA PRO A 174 4.77 -5.14 -4.75
C PRO A 174 3.29 -5.40 -4.94
N ALA A 175 2.48 -4.35 -4.77
CA ALA A 175 1.14 -4.29 -5.31
C ALA A 175 1.18 -4.28 -6.83
N LYS A 176 2.01 -3.38 -7.39
CA LYS A 176 2.32 -3.27 -8.82
C LYS A 176 3.74 -2.77 -9.00
N VAL A 177 4.31 -3.04 -10.18
CA VAL A 177 5.56 -2.42 -10.63
C VAL A 177 5.24 -1.66 -11.91
N PHE A 178 5.53 -0.35 -11.92
CA PHE A 178 5.28 0.50 -13.08
C PHE A 178 6.59 0.85 -13.78
N GLN A 179 6.59 0.78 -15.10
CA GLN A 179 7.56 1.44 -15.97
C GLN A 179 7.10 2.86 -16.29
N ALA A 180 8.01 3.67 -16.81
CA ALA A 180 7.71 5.03 -17.24
C ALA A 180 6.54 5.05 -18.24
N GLY A 181 5.49 5.82 -17.93
CA GLY A 181 4.30 5.97 -18.77
C GLY A 181 3.19 4.94 -18.54
N GLU A 182 3.38 3.92 -17.70
CA GLU A 182 2.34 2.93 -17.39
C GLU A 182 1.34 3.42 -16.32
N ALA A 183 1.77 4.37 -15.49
CA ALA A 183 0.95 5.04 -14.48
C ALA A 183 1.19 6.54 -14.50
N ASN A 184 0.30 7.31 -13.87
CA ASN A 184 0.50 8.74 -13.65
C ASN A 184 1.51 8.99 -12.50
N TRP A 185 2.67 8.34 -12.57
CA TRP A 185 3.77 8.43 -11.62
C TRP A 185 5.02 8.92 -12.34
N PHE A 186 5.71 9.89 -11.75
CA PHE A 186 6.96 10.38 -12.30
C PHE A 186 8.10 9.38 -12.08
N ILE A 187 8.62 8.78 -13.15
CA ILE A 187 9.72 7.80 -13.07
C ILE A 187 10.90 8.33 -13.88
N PRO A 188 11.85 9.04 -13.26
CA PRO A 188 12.97 9.64 -13.97
C PRO A 188 14.09 8.64 -14.23
N ASP A 189 14.70 8.70 -15.41
CA ASP A 189 15.83 7.83 -15.78
C ASP A 189 17.18 8.28 -15.17
N THR A 190 17.30 9.56 -14.81
CA THR A 190 18.61 10.20 -14.54
C THR A 190 18.94 10.42 -13.06
N VAL A 191 18.03 10.08 -12.14
CA VAL A 191 18.20 10.44 -10.72
C VAL A 191 19.18 9.52 -9.98
N LYS A 192 19.45 8.31 -10.51
CA LYS A 192 20.41 7.38 -9.92
C LYS A 192 21.80 7.98 -9.69
N ALA A 193 22.32 8.73 -10.67
CA ALA A 193 23.66 9.31 -10.58
C ALA A 193 23.77 10.35 -9.45
N ALA A 194 22.70 11.12 -9.21
CA ALA A 194 22.64 12.11 -8.14
C ALA A 194 22.55 11.44 -6.75
N LEU A 195 21.77 10.36 -6.62
CA LEU A 195 21.69 9.58 -5.39
C LEU A 195 23.02 8.90 -5.04
N ASP A 196 23.69 8.30 -6.03
CA ASP A 196 24.98 7.64 -5.84
C ASP A 196 26.08 8.63 -5.42
N ALA A 197 25.97 9.90 -5.83
CA ALA A 197 26.86 10.98 -5.39
C ALA A 197 26.57 11.47 -3.95
N GLY A 198 25.62 10.87 -3.24
CA GLY A 198 25.26 11.24 -1.87
C GLY A 198 24.52 12.58 -1.76
N ILE A 199 23.92 13.05 -2.85
CA ILE A 199 23.19 14.32 -2.87
C ILE A 199 21.87 14.14 -2.10
N THR A 200 21.73 14.86 -1.00
CA THR A 200 20.54 14.84 -0.13
C THR A 200 19.54 15.96 -0.45
N THR A 201 19.83 16.76 -1.48
CA THR A 201 18.96 17.82 -2.00
C THR A 201 18.98 17.75 -3.53
N VAL A 202 18.22 16.81 -4.08
CA VAL A 202 18.02 16.72 -5.53
C VAL A 202 16.73 17.46 -5.86
N GLU A 203 16.81 18.42 -6.77
CA GLU A 203 15.62 18.99 -7.39
C GLU A 203 15.05 17.93 -8.33
N ILE A 204 13.99 17.26 -7.88
CA ILE A 204 13.30 16.24 -8.67
C ILE A 204 12.24 16.99 -9.49
N ASN A 205 12.67 17.55 -10.62
CA ASN A 205 11.79 18.24 -11.56
C ASN A 205 11.03 17.21 -12.40
N ASP A 206 9.72 17.32 -12.38
CA ASP A 206 8.77 16.48 -13.11
C ASP A 206 8.40 17.02 -14.50
#